data_AF-A0A959HL53-F1
#
_entry.id   AF-A0A959HL53-F1
#
_cell.length_a   1.000
_cell.length_b   1.000
_cell.length_c   1.000
_cell.angle_alpha   90.00
_cell.angle_beta   90.00
_cell.angle_gamma   90.00
#
_symmetry.space_group_name_H-M   'P 1'
#
loop_
_entity.id
_entity.type
_entity.pdbx_description
1 polymer ?
#
loop_
_entity_poly.entity_id
_entity_poly.type
_entity_poly.pdbx_seq_one_letter_code
_entity_poly.pdbx_strand_id
1 'polypeptide(L)'
;AIRQLASLNLPSEKAEELTNLWDRMKTAWKVLPYLGLFGKYMRLSNKAYARRFNNPLLRKAIHNLFEPDMVVIFSMMTLAWMHTRTAGYPIGGSMRFALKVARRYQRLGGKTHFHCRVDKILVEDGQAVGIQLADGSRHFADYVISAADGHSTIFKMLEGKYSNPKLLKAFESRPTFPALVFVAIGVGRTFEGEPHSLLFPLCAPLQVDSQTAVDDLYLRIHNFDPSLAPKGKTLLTVMIETHNYQFWQTLYEESPEQYQAEKERIAETVIHALEHRLGNIQAHVEMTDVATPATFIHYTNNWKGSFEGWLITPENGMQQLPHQLDGLDNFYLCGHWVAVGGGLPTVLLSGRDVAQLICHKD
;
A
#
# COMPACT_ATOMS: atom_id res chain seq x y z
N ALA A 1 -24.84 8.30 -3.03
CA ALA A 1 -23.43 8.25 -3.43
C ALA A 1 -23.01 6.82 -3.80
N ILE A 2 -22.93 5.88 -2.84
CA ILE A 2 -22.48 4.49 -3.10
C ILE A 2 -23.23 3.81 -4.26
N ARG A 3 -24.58 3.83 -4.28
CA ARG A 3 -25.37 3.25 -5.39
C ARG A 3 -25.06 3.87 -6.76
N GLN A 4 -24.73 5.16 -6.81
CA GLN A 4 -24.33 5.81 -8.05
C GLN A 4 -22.90 5.37 -8.43
N LEU A 5 -21.97 5.35 -7.48
CA LEU A 5 -20.61 4.86 -7.71
C LEU A 5 -20.56 3.39 -8.13
N ALA A 6 -21.52 2.56 -7.71
CA ALA A 6 -21.63 1.17 -8.11
C ALA A 6 -21.88 0.97 -9.62
N SER A 7 -22.45 1.98 -10.30
CA SER A 7 -22.60 1.96 -11.76
C SER A 7 -21.46 2.65 -12.51
N LEU A 8 -20.49 3.23 -11.79
CA LEU A 8 -19.35 3.90 -12.40
C LEU A 8 -18.40 2.86 -13.01
N ASN A 9 -18.27 2.90 -14.33
CA ASN A 9 -17.29 2.11 -15.06
C ASN A 9 -16.36 3.04 -15.86
N LEU A 10 -15.20 3.34 -15.26
CA LEU A 10 -14.19 4.19 -15.88
C LEU A 10 -13.42 3.41 -16.96
N PRO A 11 -13.32 3.93 -18.19
CA PRO A 11 -12.43 3.36 -19.19
C PRO A 11 -11.00 3.32 -18.65
N SER A 12 -10.38 2.15 -18.72
CA SER A 12 -8.99 1.96 -18.29
C SER A 12 -8.16 1.29 -19.39
N GLU A 13 -8.57 1.33 -20.65
CA GLU A 13 -7.99 0.52 -21.73
C GLU A 13 -6.62 1.02 -22.22
N LYS A 14 -6.31 2.30 -22.06
CA LYS A 14 -5.07 2.95 -22.52
C LYS A 14 -4.38 3.69 -21.38
N ALA A 15 -3.04 3.65 -21.38
CA ALA A 15 -2.18 4.54 -20.59
C ALA A 15 -2.59 6.00 -20.81
N GLU A 16 -2.53 6.82 -19.76
CA GLU A 16 -2.95 8.23 -19.80
C GLU A 16 -2.21 9.00 -20.91
N GLU A 17 -0.92 8.71 -21.09
CA GLU A 17 -0.05 9.33 -22.08
C GLU A 17 -0.38 8.91 -23.52
N LEU A 18 -1.09 7.80 -23.73
CA LEU A 18 -1.57 7.35 -25.04
C LEU A 18 -3.01 7.79 -25.32
N THR A 19 -3.67 8.48 -24.39
CA THR A 19 -5.06 8.93 -24.59
C THR A 19 -5.12 10.11 -25.56
N ASN A 20 -5.92 9.96 -26.62
CA ASN A 20 -6.19 11.06 -27.55
C ASN A 20 -7.42 11.90 -27.11
N LEU A 21 -7.72 12.97 -27.84
CA LEU A 21 -8.86 13.85 -27.54
C LEU A 21 -10.20 13.09 -27.54
N TRP A 22 -10.39 12.12 -28.43
CA TRP A 22 -11.61 11.31 -28.49
C TRP A 22 -11.78 10.42 -27.25
N ASP A 23 -10.70 9.77 -26.81
CA ASP A 23 -10.69 8.96 -25.60
C ASP A 23 -11.02 9.82 -24.36
N ARG A 24 -10.42 11.02 -24.28
CA ARG A 24 -10.71 11.99 -23.20
C ARG A 24 -12.16 12.45 -23.21
N MET A 25 -12.73 12.74 -24.38
CA MET A 25 -14.16 13.09 -24.49
C MET A 25 -15.07 11.93 -24.07
N LYS A 26 -14.78 10.70 -24.49
CA LYS A 26 -15.54 9.50 -24.11
C LYS A 26 -15.52 9.28 -22.59
N THR A 27 -14.35 9.44 -21.97
CA THR A 27 -14.21 9.38 -20.51
C THR A 27 -14.96 10.52 -19.83
N ALA A 28 -14.82 11.76 -20.31
CA ALA A 28 -15.52 12.92 -19.77
C ALA A 28 -17.05 12.72 -19.81
N TRP A 29 -17.60 12.20 -20.91
CA TRP A 29 -19.03 11.92 -21.03
C TRP A 29 -19.52 10.87 -20.03
N LYS A 30 -18.73 9.82 -19.77
CA LYS A 30 -19.03 8.81 -18.74
C LYS A 30 -18.91 9.34 -17.32
N VAL A 31 -18.00 10.29 -17.08
CA VAL A 31 -17.77 10.91 -15.76
C VAL A 31 -18.76 12.05 -15.48
N LEU A 32 -19.34 12.67 -16.52
CA LEU A 32 -20.25 13.81 -16.41
C LEU A 32 -21.37 13.62 -15.37
N PRO A 33 -22.08 12.48 -15.31
CA PRO A 33 -23.13 12.25 -14.30
C PRO A 33 -22.60 12.24 -12.85
N TYR A 34 -21.29 12.07 -12.66
CA TYR A 34 -20.63 11.91 -11.38
C TYR A 34 -19.84 13.16 -10.96
N LEU A 35 -19.73 14.20 -11.79
CA LEU A 35 -18.93 15.39 -11.48
C LEU A 35 -19.34 16.07 -10.17
N GLY A 36 -20.65 16.18 -9.90
CA GLY A 36 -21.14 16.73 -8.64
C GLY A 36 -20.77 15.87 -7.42
N LEU A 37 -20.69 14.54 -7.60
CA LEU A 37 -20.27 13.60 -6.58
C LEU A 37 -18.76 13.74 -6.33
N PHE A 38 -17.94 13.69 -7.37
CA PHE A 38 -16.50 13.90 -7.28
C PHE A 38 -16.15 15.26 -6.66
N GLY A 39 -16.74 16.35 -7.16
CA GLY A 39 -16.50 17.70 -6.64
C GLY A 39 -16.85 17.86 -5.16
N LYS A 40 -17.87 17.14 -4.67
CA LYS A 40 -18.27 17.16 -3.26
C LYS A 40 -17.38 16.29 -2.37
N TYR A 41 -17.13 15.04 -2.76
CA TYR A 41 -16.51 14.05 -1.87
C TYR A 41 -14.99 13.94 -2.01
N MET A 42 -14.38 14.49 -3.08
CA MET A 42 -12.93 14.67 -3.15
C MET A 42 -12.43 15.76 -2.20
N ARG A 43 -13.29 16.71 -1.83
CA ARG A 43 -12.95 17.83 -0.91
C ARG A 43 -13.13 17.49 0.56
N LEU A 44 -13.45 16.24 0.89
CA LEU A 44 -13.76 15.81 2.25
C LEU A 44 -12.88 14.62 2.61
N SER A 45 -12.18 14.71 3.73
CA SER A 45 -11.54 13.55 4.34
C SER A 45 -12.53 12.67 5.10
N ASN A 46 -12.15 11.44 5.42
CA ASN A 46 -12.91 10.55 6.30
C ASN A 46 -13.23 11.24 7.63
N LYS A 47 -12.24 11.88 8.24
CA LYS A 47 -12.37 12.67 9.48
C LYS A 47 -13.38 13.81 9.35
N ALA A 48 -13.31 14.59 8.27
CA ALA A 48 -14.26 15.69 8.04
C ALA A 48 -15.69 15.17 7.80
N TYR A 49 -15.83 14.06 7.09
CA TYR A 49 -17.13 13.43 6.82
C TYR A 49 -17.74 12.79 8.08
N ALA A 50 -16.92 12.14 8.90
CA ALA A 50 -17.33 11.50 10.15
C ALA A 50 -17.99 12.48 11.14
N ARG A 51 -17.54 13.73 11.20
CA ARG A 51 -18.11 14.78 12.09
C ARG A 51 -19.60 15.04 11.85
N ARG A 52 -20.16 14.62 10.72
CA ARG A 52 -21.59 14.77 10.39
C ARG A 52 -22.49 13.77 11.12
N PHE A 53 -21.92 12.73 11.72
CA PHE A 53 -22.68 11.72 12.44
C PHE A 53 -22.78 12.09 13.92
N ASN A 54 -24.01 12.10 14.44
CA ASN A 54 -24.28 12.35 15.87
C ASN A 54 -23.98 11.12 16.73
N ASN A 55 -24.20 9.92 16.19
CA ASN A 55 -23.90 8.67 16.87
C ASN A 55 -22.38 8.48 17.01
N PRO A 56 -21.82 8.36 18.22
CA PRO A 56 -20.38 8.26 18.44
C PRO A 56 -19.74 7.03 17.76
N LEU A 57 -20.44 5.90 17.75
CA LEU A 57 -19.96 4.67 17.12
C LEU A 57 -19.86 4.83 15.60
N LEU A 58 -20.90 5.38 14.95
CA LEU A 58 -20.87 5.63 13.50
C LEU A 58 -19.80 6.66 13.12
N ARG A 59 -19.65 7.71 13.93
CA ARG A 59 -18.58 8.70 13.74
C ARG A 59 -17.21 8.02 13.79
N LYS A 60 -16.97 7.19 14.79
CA LYS A 60 -15.71 6.46 14.95
C LYS A 60 -15.47 5.47 13.81
N ALA A 61 -16.48 4.70 13.43
CA ALA A 61 -16.40 3.74 12.34
C ALA A 61 -16.05 4.41 11.00
N ILE A 62 -16.67 5.55 10.67
CA ILE A 62 -16.36 6.29 9.44
C ILE A 62 -15.00 6.99 9.52
N HIS A 63 -14.61 7.49 10.71
CA HIS A 63 -13.30 8.09 10.93
C HIS A 63 -12.16 7.07 10.73
N ASN A 64 -12.35 5.83 11.19
CA ASN A 64 -11.33 4.78 11.20
C ASN A 64 -11.52 3.73 10.08
N LEU A 65 -12.42 3.95 9.11
CA LEU A 65 -12.65 2.98 8.04
C LEU A 65 -11.42 2.85 7.12
N PHE A 66 -10.73 3.96 6.93
CA PHE A 66 -9.43 4.13 6.27
C PHE A 66 -8.70 5.27 6.99
N GLU A 67 -7.50 5.61 6.54
CA GLU A 67 -6.72 6.76 7.02
C GLU A 67 -7.61 8.02 7.17
N PRO A 68 -7.67 8.65 8.36
CA PRO A 68 -8.59 9.75 8.66
C PRO A 68 -8.51 10.94 7.70
N ASP A 69 -7.32 11.26 7.20
CA ASP A 69 -7.10 12.38 6.28
C ASP A 69 -7.30 12.00 4.80
N MET A 70 -7.52 10.72 4.51
CA MET A 70 -7.83 10.26 3.15
C MET A 70 -9.19 10.76 2.66
N VAL A 71 -9.31 11.04 1.37
CA VAL A 71 -10.60 11.44 0.74
C VAL A 71 -11.69 10.39 0.93
N VAL A 72 -12.85 10.80 1.45
CA VAL A 72 -13.95 9.89 1.80
C VAL A 72 -14.57 9.20 0.59
N ILE A 73 -14.42 9.76 -0.61
CA ILE A 73 -14.91 9.13 -1.83
C ILE A 73 -14.25 7.76 -2.07
N PHE A 74 -12.99 7.58 -1.64
CA PHE A 74 -12.31 6.29 -1.72
C PHE A 74 -13.04 5.23 -0.90
N SER A 75 -13.40 5.56 0.34
CA SER A 75 -14.22 4.72 1.20
C SER A 75 -15.56 4.37 0.56
N MET A 76 -16.23 5.34 -0.08
CA MET A 76 -17.50 5.10 -0.79
C MET A 76 -17.35 4.21 -2.03
N MET A 77 -16.24 4.37 -2.78
CA MET A 77 -15.93 3.53 -3.94
C MET A 77 -15.63 2.09 -3.52
N THR A 78 -14.86 1.89 -2.46
CA THR A 78 -14.60 0.56 -1.91
C THR A 78 -15.89 -0.14 -1.49
N LEU A 79 -16.80 0.55 -0.80
CA LEU A 79 -18.12 0.00 -0.46
C LEU A 79 -18.95 -0.30 -1.71
N ALA A 80 -18.86 0.51 -2.76
CA ALA A 80 -19.54 0.25 -4.03
C ALA A 80 -18.99 -1.01 -4.71
N TRP A 81 -17.67 -1.19 -4.76
CA TRP A 81 -17.04 -2.40 -5.32
C TRP A 81 -17.36 -3.66 -4.51
N MET A 82 -17.46 -3.55 -3.19
CA MET A 82 -17.93 -4.66 -2.36
C MET A 82 -19.40 -5.00 -2.68
N HIS A 83 -20.26 -3.99 -2.83
CA HIS A 83 -21.67 -4.17 -3.20
C HIS A 83 -21.82 -4.85 -4.57
N THR A 84 -20.99 -4.50 -5.55
CA THR A 84 -20.98 -5.10 -6.90
C THR A 84 -20.16 -6.39 -6.99
N ARG A 85 -19.57 -6.86 -5.88
CA ARG A 85 -18.71 -8.05 -5.80
C ARG A 85 -17.48 -8.00 -6.72
N THR A 86 -16.93 -6.81 -6.91
CA THR A 86 -15.69 -6.57 -7.67
C THR A 86 -14.49 -6.27 -6.78
N ALA A 87 -14.70 -6.12 -5.46
CA ALA A 87 -13.64 -6.15 -4.45
C ALA A 87 -13.59 -7.53 -3.79
N GLY A 88 -12.39 -8.07 -3.58
CA GLY A 88 -12.21 -9.40 -3.02
C GLY A 88 -10.82 -9.65 -2.45
N TYR A 89 -10.68 -10.82 -1.85
CA TYR A 89 -9.44 -11.29 -1.23
C TYR A 89 -8.90 -12.52 -2.00
N PRO A 90 -7.61 -12.55 -2.39
CA PRO A 90 -7.04 -13.72 -3.03
C PRO A 90 -6.75 -14.83 -2.01
N ILE A 91 -7.47 -15.94 -2.09
CA ILE A 91 -7.23 -17.12 -1.25
C ILE A 91 -5.77 -17.62 -1.39
N GLY A 92 -5.10 -17.80 -0.26
CA GLY A 92 -3.66 -18.04 -0.12
C GLY A 92 -2.83 -16.79 0.11
N GLY A 93 -3.46 -15.64 0.34
CA GLY A 93 -2.78 -14.38 0.61
C GLY A 93 -1.99 -13.79 -0.56
N SER A 94 -1.30 -12.68 -0.27
CA SER A 94 -0.55 -11.87 -1.24
C SER A 94 0.62 -12.63 -1.88
N MET A 95 1.36 -13.42 -1.09
CA MET A 95 2.53 -14.16 -1.59
C MET A 95 2.14 -15.16 -2.68
N ARG A 96 1.05 -15.93 -2.50
CA ARG A 96 0.59 -16.88 -3.52
C ARG A 96 0.13 -16.15 -4.79
N PHE A 97 -0.49 -14.99 -4.65
CA PHE A 97 -0.85 -14.15 -5.79
C PHE A 97 0.39 -13.67 -6.56
N ALA A 98 1.37 -13.09 -5.86
CA ALA A 98 2.63 -12.63 -6.47
C ALA A 98 3.38 -13.76 -7.18
N LEU A 99 3.51 -14.93 -6.54
CA LEU A 99 4.16 -16.10 -7.15
C LEU A 99 3.42 -16.62 -8.39
N LYS A 100 2.09 -16.50 -8.48
CA LYS A 100 1.36 -16.86 -9.70
C LYS A 100 1.74 -15.95 -10.86
N VAL A 101 1.89 -14.65 -10.61
CA VAL A 101 2.36 -13.67 -11.61
C VAL A 101 3.80 -13.98 -12.03
N ALA A 102 4.70 -14.18 -11.06
CA ALA A 102 6.11 -14.50 -11.33
C ALA A 102 6.26 -15.79 -12.17
N ARG A 103 5.52 -16.87 -11.83
CA ARG A 103 5.52 -18.12 -12.61
C ARG A 103 4.98 -17.92 -14.02
N ARG A 104 3.96 -17.06 -14.21
CA ARG A 104 3.45 -16.76 -15.55
C ARG A 104 4.50 -16.02 -16.37
N TYR A 105 5.17 -15.03 -15.78
CA TYR A 105 6.27 -14.30 -16.41
C TYR A 105 7.40 -15.25 -16.86
N GLN A 106 7.83 -16.16 -15.98
CA GLN A 106 8.85 -17.16 -16.32
C GLN A 106 8.45 -18.09 -17.46
N ARG A 107 7.18 -18.57 -17.47
CA ARG A 107 6.66 -19.41 -18.58
C ARG A 107 6.59 -18.69 -19.92
N LEU A 108 6.59 -17.36 -19.92
CA LEU A 108 6.63 -16.55 -21.13
C LEU A 108 8.07 -16.24 -21.59
N GLY A 109 9.08 -16.83 -20.94
CA GLY A 109 10.50 -16.61 -21.26
C GLY A 109 11.18 -15.54 -20.42
N GLY A 110 10.45 -14.90 -19.51
CA GLY A 110 11.01 -13.92 -18.56
C GLY A 110 12.02 -14.56 -17.59
N LYS A 111 13.03 -13.79 -17.17
CA LYS A 111 14.03 -14.23 -16.20
C LYS A 111 13.91 -13.41 -14.92
N THR A 112 14.00 -14.08 -13.77
CA THR A 112 13.94 -13.43 -12.46
C THR A 112 15.23 -13.72 -11.71
N HIS A 113 15.89 -12.66 -11.23
CA HIS A 113 17.12 -12.74 -10.47
C HIS A 113 16.86 -12.24 -9.05
N PHE A 114 17.08 -13.10 -8.06
CA PHE A 114 16.93 -12.77 -6.64
C PHE A 114 18.29 -12.41 -6.03
N HIS A 115 18.27 -11.69 -4.90
CA HIS A 115 19.49 -11.21 -4.21
C HIS A 115 20.37 -10.30 -5.07
N CYS A 116 19.81 -9.72 -6.13
CA CYS A 116 20.49 -8.80 -7.05
C CYS A 116 20.01 -7.36 -6.81
N ARG A 117 20.40 -6.76 -5.68
CA ARG A 117 20.00 -5.37 -5.37
C ARG A 117 20.61 -4.42 -6.40
N VAL A 118 19.77 -3.69 -7.13
CA VAL A 118 20.20 -2.58 -8.00
C VAL A 118 20.65 -1.41 -7.15
N ASP A 119 21.83 -0.87 -7.45
CA ASP A 119 22.39 0.29 -6.75
C ASP A 119 22.42 1.55 -7.63
N LYS A 120 22.64 1.40 -8.94
CA LYS A 120 22.61 2.51 -9.90
C LYS A 120 21.88 2.17 -11.19
N ILE A 121 21.29 3.18 -11.81
CA ILE A 121 20.84 3.13 -13.19
C ILE A 121 21.95 3.73 -14.06
N LEU A 122 22.37 2.99 -15.08
CA LEU A 122 23.42 3.42 -16.00
C LEU A 122 22.79 4.28 -17.09
N VAL A 123 23.36 5.46 -17.30
CA VAL A 123 22.84 6.45 -18.25
C VAL A 123 23.97 7.00 -19.12
N GLU A 124 23.77 6.99 -20.43
CA GLU A 124 24.66 7.53 -21.45
C GLU A 124 23.87 8.48 -22.34
N ASP A 125 24.37 9.71 -22.54
CA ASP A 125 23.74 10.75 -23.38
C ASP A 125 22.23 10.96 -23.15
N GLY A 126 21.80 10.87 -21.88
CA GLY A 126 20.40 11.04 -21.50
C GLY A 126 19.52 9.81 -21.74
N GLN A 127 20.10 8.64 -22.02
CA GLN A 127 19.38 7.38 -22.21
C GLN A 127 19.75 6.36 -21.15
N ALA A 128 18.77 5.72 -20.52
CA ALA A 128 19.03 4.59 -19.64
C ALA A 128 19.48 3.37 -20.46
N VAL A 129 20.72 2.92 -20.23
CA VAL A 129 21.35 1.83 -20.98
C VAL A 129 21.48 0.53 -20.16
N GLY A 130 21.09 0.57 -18.88
CA GLY A 130 21.16 -0.59 -18.01
C GLY A 130 21.16 -0.27 -16.52
N ILE A 131 21.59 -1.24 -15.74
CA ILE A 131 21.67 -1.18 -14.28
C ILE A 131 23.03 -1.67 -13.79
N GLN A 132 23.44 -1.14 -12.63
CA GLN A 132 24.55 -1.68 -11.86
C GLN A 132 24.01 -2.24 -10.54
N LEU A 133 24.41 -3.47 -10.21
CA LEU A 133 24.07 -4.11 -8.95
C LEU A 133 25.00 -3.63 -7.83
N ALA A 134 24.61 -3.92 -6.58
CA ALA A 134 25.38 -3.57 -5.39
C ALA A 134 26.77 -4.22 -5.31
N ASP A 135 27.00 -5.34 -6.03
CA ASP A 135 28.31 -5.97 -6.15
C ASP A 135 29.19 -5.34 -7.25
N GLY A 136 28.68 -4.33 -7.96
CA GLY A 136 29.36 -3.63 -9.04
C GLY A 136 29.16 -4.24 -10.43
N SER A 137 28.52 -5.40 -10.55
CA SER A 137 28.20 -6.00 -11.84
C SER A 137 27.21 -5.14 -12.63
N ARG A 138 27.34 -5.17 -13.97
CA ARG A 138 26.57 -4.33 -14.88
C ARG A 138 25.74 -5.19 -15.83
N HIS A 139 24.49 -4.79 -16.02
CA HIS A 139 23.55 -5.44 -16.93
C HIS A 139 22.96 -4.39 -17.85
N PHE A 140 23.21 -4.54 -19.16
CA PHE A 140 22.72 -3.62 -20.18
C PHE A 140 21.34 -4.05 -20.69
N ALA A 141 20.52 -3.07 -21.06
CA ALA A 141 19.17 -3.27 -21.58
C ALA A 141 18.75 -2.10 -22.46
N ASP A 142 17.89 -2.36 -23.44
CA ASP A 142 17.30 -1.32 -24.30
C ASP A 142 16.32 -0.42 -23.54
N TYR A 143 15.65 -0.98 -22.51
CA TYR A 143 14.73 -0.29 -21.62
C TYR A 143 14.96 -0.66 -20.17
N VAL A 144 14.86 0.33 -19.28
CA VAL A 144 14.90 0.15 -17.83
C VAL A 144 13.57 0.60 -17.20
N ILE A 145 12.87 -0.33 -16.55
CA ILE A 145 11.62 -0.04 -15.85
C ILE A 145 11.87 -0.20 -14.35
N SER A 146 11.79 0.89 -13.59
CA SER A 146 11.87 0.86 -12.13
C SER A 146 10.49 0.71 -11.50
N ALA A 147 10.25 -0.48 -10.96
CA ALA A 147 9.16 -0.75 -10.00
C ALA A 147 9.63 -0.64 -8.54
N ALA A 148 10.84 -0.12 -8.31
CA ALA A 148 11.40 0.06 -6.97
C ALA A 148 10.79 1.28 -6.27
N ASP A 149 11.18 1.50 -5.01
CA ASP A 149 10.85 2.71 -4.29
C ASP A 149 11.24 3.97 -5.10
N GLY A 150 10.28 4.88 -5.27
CA GLY A 150 10.42 6.04 -6.15
C GLY A 150 11.47 7.01 -5.65
N HIS A 151 11.51 7.25 -4.34
CA HIS A 151 12.50 8.13 -3.71
C HIS A 151 13.92 7.59 -3.94
N SER A 152 14.13 6.29 -3.69
CA SER A 152 15.40 5.61 -3.90
C SER A 152 15.81 5.61 -5.36
N THR A 153 14.87 5.37 -6.28
CA THR A 153 15.15 5.43 -7.71
C THR A 153 15.64 6.81 -8.12
N ILE A 154 14.91 7.87 -7.75
CA ILE A 154 15.19 9.24 -8.20
C ILE A 154 16.44 9.81 -7.52
N PHE A 155 16.52 9.73 -6.19
CA PHE A 155 17.55 10.45 -5.43
C PHE A 155 18.81 9.63 -5.17
N LYS A 156 18.72 8.29 -5.20
CA LYS A 156 19.87 7.41 -5.01
C LYS A 156 20.37 6.82 -6.33
N MET A 157 19.54 6.04 -7.03
CA MET A 157 19.98 5.32 -8.24
C MET A 157 20.27 6.23 -9.44
N LEU A 158 19.55 7.34 -9.55
CA LEU A 158 19.73 8.40 -10.57
C LEU A 158 20.43 9.66 -10.02
N GLU A 159 20.81 9.65 -8.74
CA GLU A 159 21.56 10.73 -8.08
C GLU A 159 20.87 12.12 -8.21
N GLY A 160 19.54 12.15 -8.33
CA GLY A 160 18.74 13.38 -8.46
C GLY A 160 18.83 14.12 -9.81
N LYS A 161 19.58 13.60 -10.79
CA LYS A 161 19.88 14.29 -12.06
C LYS A 161 18.67 14.58 -12.93
N TYR A 162 17.64 13.74 -12.87
CA TYR A 162 16.41 13.83 -13.68
C TYR A 162 15.21 14.30 -12.86
N SER A 163 15.47 15.08 -11.81
CA SER A 163 14.42 15.68 -10.97
C SER A 163 14.01 17.05 -11.51
N ASN A 164 12.73 17.38 -11.34
CA ASN A 164 12.18 18.69 -11.67
C ASN A 164 11.44 19.27 -10.45
N PRO A 165 11.14 20.59 -10.40
CA PRO A 165 10.52 21.21 -9.23
C PRO A 165 9.20 20.56 -8.80
N LYS A 166 8.42 20.00 -9.74
CA LYS A 166 7.17 19.31 -9.43
C LYS A 166 7.43 17.97 -8.72
N LEU A 167 8.42 17.22 -9.17
CA LEU A 167 8.84 15.96 -8.57
C LEU A 167 9.44 16.18 -7.18
N LEU A 168 10.34 17.16 -7.04
CA LEU A 168 10.94 17.54 -5.76
C LEU A 168 9.87 17.91 -4.75
N LYS A 169 8.96 18.82 -5.12
CA LYS A 169 7.83 19.22 -4.28
C LYS A 169 6.94 18.03 -3.90
N ALA A 170 6.75 17.06 -4.80
CA ALA A 170 5.99 15.85 -4.48
C ALA A 170 6.63 15.06 -3.32
N PHE A 171 7.94 14.83 -3.37
CA PHE A 171 8.67 14.14 -2.29
C PHE A 171 8.89 14.98 -1.03
N GLU A 172 8.85 16.31 -1.12
CA GLU A 172 8.96 17.17 0.06
C GLU A 172 7.65 17.27 0.84
N SER A 173 6.51 17.43 0.14
CA SER A 173 5.28 17.89 0.78
C SER A 173 4.09 16.95 0.68
N ARG A 174 4.10 15.95 -0.21
CA ARG A 174 2.93 15.06 -0.32
C ARG A 174 2.91 14.08 0.86
N PRO A 175 1.75 13.91 1.51
CA PRO A 175 1.61 12.90 2.55
C PRO A 175 1.74 11.50 1.96
N THR A 176 2.36 10.62 2.72
CA THR A 176 2.44 9.19 2.43
C THR A 176 1.46 8.44 3.32
N PHE A 177 1.08 7.23 2.92
CA PHE A 177 0.53 6.29 3.89
C PHE A 177 1.49 6.10 5.07
N PRO A 178 0.98 5.83 6.28
CA PRO A 178 1.83 5.56 7.43
C PRO A 178 2.68 4.31 7.21
N ALA A 179 3.65 4.09 8.08
CA ALA A 179 4.25 2.78 8.25
C ALA A 179 3.38 1.93 9.19
N LEU A 180 3.70 0.66 9.33
CA LEU A 180 2.90 -0.28 10.11
C LEU A 180 3.74 -1.01 11.16
N VAL A 181 3.13 -1.25 12.31
CA VAL A 181 3.42 -2.41 13.15
C VAL A 181 2.33 -3.45 12.87
N PHE A 182 2.73 -4.59 12.32
CA PHE A 182 1.86 -5.68 11.92
C PHE A 182 2.09 -6.89 12.82
N VAL A 183 1.07 -7.24 13.61
CA VAL A 183 1.11 -8.36 14.55
C VAL A 183 0.33 -9.53 13.96
N ALA A 184 1.01 -10.65 13.71
CA ALA A 184 0.44 -11.91 13.29
C ALA A 184 0.45 -12.91 14.46
N ILE A 185 -0.67 -13.58 14.70
CA ILE A 185 -0.83 -14.53 15.82
C ILE A 185 -1.45 -15.82 15.29
N GLY A 186 -0.72 -16.92 15.42
CA GLY A 186 -1.22 -18.27 15.15
C GLY A 186 -1.93 -18.79 16.39
N VAL A 187 -3.23 -19.08 16.28
CA VAL A 187 -4.04 -19.56 17.41
C VAL A 187 -4.57 -20.96 17.11
N GLY A 188 -4.40 -21.87 18.07
CA GLY A 188 -4.88 -23.25 18.07
C GLY A 188 -6.39 -23.39 18.29
N ARG A 189 -7.20 -22.53 17.65
CA ARG A 189 -8.66 -22.59 17.66
C ARG A 189 -9.26 -21.87 16.44
N THR A 190 -10.52 -22.18 16.14
CA THR A 190 -11.33 -21.45 15.16
C THR A 190 -12.31 -20.50 15.84
N PHE A 191 -12.75 -19.50 15.07
CA PHE A 191 -13.65 -18.43 15.53
C PHE A 191 -15.00 -18.45 14.79
N GLU A 192 -15.75 -19.54 14.91
CA GLU A 192 -17.07 -19.63 14.26
C GLU A 192 -18.03 -18.59 14.83
N GLY A 193 -18.83 -17.95 13.96
CA GLY A 193 -19.77 -16.90 14.34
C GLY A 193 -19.16 -15.50 14.54
N GLU A 194 -17.85 -15.37 14.73
CA GLU A 194 -17.18 -14.07 14.77
C GLU A 194 -17.04 -13.47 13.36
N PRO A 195 -17.20 -12.15 13.18
CA PRO A 195 -16.94 -11.51 11.91
C PRO A 195 -15.44 -11.54 11.59
N HIS A 196 -15.12 -11.62 10.31
CA HIS A 196 -13.73 -11.66 9.83
C HIS A 196 -12.95 -10.35 10.07
N SER A 197 -13.62 -9.27 10.45
CA SER A 197 -13.06 -7.94 10.67
C SER A 197 -13.73 -7.29 11.88
N LEU A 198 -12.93 -6.80 12.82
CA LEU A 198 -13.37 -6.19 14.07
C LEU A 198 -12.56 -4.92 14.36
N LEU A 199 -13.23 -3.87 14.80
CA LEU A 199 -12.61 -2.71 15.45
C LEU A 199 -13.17 -2.64 16.86
N PHE A 200 -12.30 -2.66 17.87
CA PHE A 200 -12.73 -2.63 19.26
C PHE A 200 -11.77 -1.80 20.14
N PRO A 201 -12.30 -1.15 21.20
CA PRO A 201 -11.51 -0.33 22.09
C PRO A 201 -10.64 -1.16 23.03
N LEU A 202 -9.52 -0.60 23.43
CA LEU A 202 -8.60 -1.11 24.43
C LEU A 202 -9.01 -0.64 25.83
N CYS A 203 -8.67 -1.44 26.86
CA CYS A 203 -8.85 -1.04 28.26
C CYS A 203 -7.89 0.08 28.68
N ALA A 204 -6.70 0.13 28.07
CA ALA A 204 -5.72 1.18 28.21
C ALA A 204 -5.05 1.41 26.84
N PRO A 205 -4.62 2.64 26.53
CA PRO A 205 -3.95 2.92 25.26
C PRO A 205 -2.70 2.06 25.08
N LEU A 206 -2.52 1.49 23.90
CA LEU A 206 -1.29 0.82 23.51
C LEU A 206 -0.31 1.87 22.99
N GLN A 207 0.77 2.12 23.74
CA GLN A 207 1.91 2.87 23.23
C GLN A 207 2.61 2.04 22.16
N VAL A 208 2.81 2.60 20.97
CA VAL A 208 3.48 1.92 19.83
C VAL A 208 4.92 2.39 19.71
N ASP A 209 5.14 3.70 19.88
CA ASP A 209 6.46 4.34 19.87
C ASP A 209 6.38 5.68 20.64
N SER A 210 7.44 6.49 20.63
CA SER A 210 7.46 7.76 21.38
C SER A 210 6.44 8.83 20.93
N GLN A 211 5.80 8.67 19.77
CA GLN A 211 4.87 9.64 19.18
C GLN A 211 3.48 9.04 18.91
N THR A 212 3.36 7.71 18.96
CA THR A 212 2.14 7.00 18.57
C THR A 212 1.59 6.17 19.72
N ALA A 213 0.32 6.41 20.05
CA ALA A 213 -0.48 5.56 20.92
C ALA A 213 -1.85 5.33 20.29
N VAL A 214 -2.43 4.14 20.49
CA VAL A 214 -3.74 3.78 19.94
C VAL A 214 -4.70 3.34 21.04
N ASP A 215 -5.97 3.74 20.90
CA ASP A 215 -7.05 3.39 21.82
C ASP A 215 -7.90 2.20 21.33
N ASP A 216 -7.68 1.73 20.11
CA ASP A 216 -8.43 0.67 19.47
C ASP A 216 -7.51 -0.23 18.65
N LEU A 217 -7.93 -1.47 18.46
CA LEU A 217 -7.28 -2.39 17.53
C LEU A 217 -8.24 -2.79 16.41
N TYR A 218 -7.71 -2.78 15.18
CA TYR A 218 -8.33 -3.41 14.04
C TYR A 218 -7.82 -4.84 13.91
N LEU A 219 -8.69 -5.81 14.21
CA LEU A 219 -8.40 -7.24 14.12
C LEU A 219 -9.02 -7.82 12.85
N ARG A 220 -8.24 -8.63 12.14
CA ARG A 220 -8.72 -9.52 11.11
C ARG A 220 -8.55 -10.98 11.51
N ILE A 221 -9.64 -11.74 11.38
CA ILE A 221 -9.73 -13.17 11.67
C ILE A 221 -9.79 -13.91 10.33
N HIS A 222 -8.75 -14.69 10.01
CA HIS A 222 -8.62 -15.32 8.69
C HIS A 222 -9.27 -16.72 8.58
N ASN A 223 -10.33 -17.00 9.36
CA ASN A 223 -11.11 -18.24 9.28
C ASN A 223 -11.57 -18.59 7.84
N PHE A 224 -11.79 -17.57 7.01
CA PHE A 224 -12.27 -17.72 5.63
C PHE A 224 -11.20 -18.23 4.65
N ASP A 225 -9.93 -18.28 5.05
CA ASP A 225 -8.84 -18.79 4.22
C ASP A 225 -8.14 -19.99 4.91
N PRO A 226 -8.56 -21.23 4.60
CA PRO A 226 -7.99 -22.42 5.21
C PRO A 226 -6.55 -22.71 4.76
N SER A 227 -5.98 -21.91 3.84
CA SER A 227 -4.60 -22.09 3.40
C SER A 227 -3.57 -21.29 4.21
N LEU A 228 -4.03 -20.44 5.14
CA LEU A 228 -3.15 -19.63 6.00
C LEU A 228 -2.84 -20.28 7.35
N ALA A 229 -3.59 -21.30 7.75
CA ALA A 229 -3.38 -22.01 9.00
C ALA A 229 -3.73 -23.50 8.87
N PRO A 230 -3.10 -24.40 9.65
CA PRO A 230 -3.51 -25.80 9.74
C PRO A 230 -4.98 -25.97 10.17
N LYS A 231 -5.58 -27.12 9.85
CA LYS A 231 -6.95 -27.44 10.26
C LYS A 231 -7.12 -27.28 11.77
N GLY A 232 -8.19 -26.60 12.18
CA GLY A 232 -8.51 -26.33 13.59
C GLY A 232 -7.78 -25.11 14.18
N LYS A 233 -6.96 -24.42 13.38
CA LYS A 233 -6.19 -23.24 13.77
C LYS A 233 -6.56 -22.05 12.91
N THR A 234 -6.28 -20.85 13.41
CA THR A 234 -6.60 -19.60 12.72
C THR A 234 -5.44 -18.62 12.83
N LEU A 235 -5.15 -17.92 11.73
CA LEU A 235 -4.32 -16.73 11.72
C LEU A 235 -5.16 -15.52 12.12
N LEU A 236 -4.69 -14.79 13.13
CA LEU A 236 -5.17 -13.46 13.49
C LEU A 236 -4.13 -12.42 13.06
N THR A 237 -4.57 -11.28 12.55
CA THR A 237 -3.67 -10.17 12.22
C THR A 237 -4.21 -8.85 12.72
N VAL A 238 -3.32 -8.03 13.29
CA VAL A 238 -3.61 -6.67 13.75
C VAL A 238 -2.64 -5.71 13.04
N MET A 239 -3.18 -4.62 12.49
CA MET A 239 -2.42 -3.57 11.83
C MET A 239 -2.50 -2.30 12.69
N ILE A 240 -1.35 -1.76 13.06
CA ILE A 240 -1.24 -0.55 13.86
C ILE A 240 -0.40 0.45 13.06
N GLU A 241 -0.96 1.62 12.80
CA GLU A 241 -0.35 2.67 11.98
C GLU A 241 0.60 3.52 12.83
N THR A 242 1.75 3.91 12.25
CA THR A 242 2.70 4.87 12.85
C THR A 242 3.42 5.66 11.76
N HIS A 243 3.69 6.94 12.03
CA HIS A 243 4.56 7.76 11.18
C HIS A 243 6.01 7.85 11.69
N ASN A 244 6.28 7.29 12.87
CA ASN A 244 7.58 7.35 13.53
C ASN A 244 8.46 6.16 13.11
N TYR A 245 8.70 6.02 11.81
CA TYR A 245 9.51 4.94 11.27
C TYR A 245 10.96 5.01 11.76
N GLN A 246 11.48 6.21 12.05
CA GLN A 246 12.84 6.41 12.55
C GLN A 246 13.05 5.75 13.92
N PHE A 247 12.09 5.84 14.84
CA PHE A 247 12.18 5.15 16.14
C PHE A 247 12.48 3.65 15.94
N TRP A 248 11.75 3.01 15.04
CA TRP A 248 11.91 1.59 14.75
C TRP A 248 13.21 1.27 14.02
N GLN A 249 13.64 2.12 13.07
CA GLN A 249 14.93 1.95 12.40
C GLN A 249 16.10 2.09 13.38
N THR A 250 16.10 3.14 14.20
CA THR A 250 17.12 3.37 15.23
C THR A 250 17.19 2.20 16.20
N LEU A 251 16.05 1.71 16.71
CA LEU A 251 16.06 0.50 17.56
C LEU A 251 16.66 -0.71 16.85
N TYR A 252 16.27 -0.94 15.59
CA TYR A 252 16.77 -2.08 14.80
C TYR A 252 18.28 -2.01 14.56
N GLU A 253 18.81 -0.81 14.27
CA GLU A 253 20.22 -0.59 13.91
C GLU A 253 21.14 -0.50 15.14
N GLU A 254 20.69 0.18 16.20
CA GLU A 254 21.53 0.53 17.35
C GLU A 254 21.29 -0.37 18.57
N SER A 255 20.14 -1.04 18.68
CA SER A 255 19.78 -1.83 19.88
C SER A 255 18.90 -3.04 19.55
N PRO A 256 19.42 -4.08 18.86
CA PRO A 256 18.64 -5.23 18.43
C PRO A 256 17.89 -5.98 19.55
N GLU A 257 18.48 -6.04 20.75
CA GLU A 257 17.82 -6.63 21.93
C GLU A 257 16.60 -5.83 22.36
N GLN A 258 16.70 -4.50 22.38
CA GLN A 258 15.57 -3.62 22.70
C GLN A 258 14.51 -3.66 21.59
N TYR A 259 14.91 -3.72 20.34
CA TYR A 259 14.00 -3.90 19.21
C TYR A 259 13.17 -5.18 19.34
N GLN A 260 13.80 -6.28 19.72
CA GLN A 260 13.12 -7.56 19.94
C GLN A 260 12.21 -7.51 21.18
N ALA A 261 12.67 -6.93 22.30
CA ALA A 261 11.85 -6.75 23.49
C ALA A 261 10.62 -5.87 23.21
N GLU A 262 10.76 -4.84 22.39
CA GLU A 262 9.64 -3.95 22.02
C GLU A 262 8.61 -4.66 21.13
N LYS A 263 9.06 -5.51 20.20
CA LYS A 263 8.18 -6.40 19.44
C LYS A 263 7.39 -7.35 20.34
N GLU A 264 8.08 -7.97 21.32
CA GLU A 264 7.46 -8.87 22.29
C GLU A 264 6.43 -8.13 23.16
N ARG A 265 6.77 -6.96 23.68
CA ARG A 265 5.85 -6.09 24.45
C ARG A 265 4.58 -5.76 23.67
N ILE A 266 4.70 -5.41 22.39
CA ILE A 266 3.54 -5.15 21.54
C ILE A 266 2.72 -6.43 21.34
N ALA A 267 3.35 -7.56 21.01
CA ALA A 267 2.66 -8.83 20.84
C ALA A 267 1.87 -9.23 22.10
N GLU A 268 2.48 -9.15 23.27
CA GLU A 268 1.85 -9.44 24.56
C GLU A 268 0.66 -8.51 24.85
N THR A 269 0.83 -7.21 24.60
CA THR A 269 -0.24 -6.23 24.82
C THR A 269 -1.43 -6.49 23.88
N VAL A 270 -1.16 -6.83 22.61
CA VAL A 270 -2.20 -7.21 21.65
C VAL A 270 -2.88 -8.52 22.07
N ILE A 271 -2.13 -9.54 22.49
CA ILE A 271 -2.71 -10.80 22.99
C ILE A 271 -3.61 -10.54 24.19
N HIS A 272 -3.17 -9.71 25.14
CA HIS A 272 -3.99 -9.35 26.30
C HIS A 272 -5.29 -8.64 25.90
N ALA A 273 -5.23 -7.71 24.94
CA ALA A 273 -6.43 -7.08 24.39
C ALA A 273 -7.39 -8.08 23.72
N LEU A 274 -6.84 -9.06 23.00
CA LEU A 274 -7.61 -10.13 22.38
C LEU A 274 -8.22 -11.10 23.39
N GLU A 275 -7.52 -11.38 24.49
CA GLU A 275 -8.04 -12.16 25.62
C GLU A 275 -9.33 -11.53 26.16
N HIS A 276 -9.34 -10.21 26.40
CA HIS A 276 -10.55 -9.50 26.84
C HIS A 276 -11.68 -9.52 25.80
N ARG A 277 -11.36 -9.40 24.51
CA ARG A 277 -12.37 -9.31 23.45
C ARG A 277 -12.96 -10.66 23.05
N LEU A 278 -12.14 -11.71 22.99
CA LEU A 278 -12.48 -13.01 22.41
C LEU A 278 -12.49 -14.15 23.45
N GLY A 279 -11.94 -13.92 24.65
CA GLY A 279 -11.86 -14.89 25.76
C GLY A 279 -10.97 -16.09 25.47
N ASN A 280 -10.19 -16.56 26.44
CA ASN A 280 -9.35 -17.77 26.36
C ASN A 280 -8.50 -17.86 25.08
N ILE A 281 -7.88 -16.75 24.67
CA ILE A 281 -6.96 -16.67 23.53
C ILE A 281 -5.57 -17.09 23.95
N GLN A 282 -5.09 -16.57 25.09
CA GLN A 282 -3.70 -16.69 25.50
C GLN A 282 -3.25 -18.14 25.61
N ALA A 283 -4.10 -19.02 26.14
CA ALA A 283 -3.83 -20.46 26.24
C ALA A 283 -3.75 -21.19 24.88
N HIS A 284 -4.25 -20.57 23.81
CA HIS A 284 -4.25 -21.12 22.45
C HIS A 284 -3.25 -20.43 21.52
N VAL A 285 -2.50 -19.42 21.97
CA VAL A 285 -1.45 -18.80 21.15
C VAL A 285 -0.31 -19.81 20.97
N GLU A 286 0.01 -20.11 19.71
CA GLU A 286 1.09 -21.04 19.36
C GLU A 286 2.31 -20.33 18.78
N MET A 287 2.10 -19.19 18.13
CA MET A 287 3.18 -18.36 17.62
C MET A 287 2.73 -16.91 17.44
N THR A 288 3.70 -16.00 17.55
CA THR A 288 3.57 -14.59 17.22
C THR A 288 4.66 -14.20 16.23
N ASP A 289 4.33 -13.27 15.34
CA ASP A 289 5.32 -12.56 14.55
C ASP A 289 4.92 -11.08 14.49
N VAL A 290 5.90 -10.20 14.60
CA VAL A 290 5.71 -8.75 14.59
C VAL A 290 6.64 -8.13 13.54
N ALA A 291 6.05 -7.62 12.47
CA ALA A 291 6.75 -6.79 11.51
C ALA A 291 6.60 -5.32 11.90
N THR A 292 7.67 -4.55 11.85
CA THR A 292 7.70 -3.13 12.22
C THR A 292 8.03 -2.28 10.99
N PRO A 293 8.00 -0.93 11.07
CA PRO A 293 8.52 -0.09 10.00
C PRO A 293 9.93 -0.46 9.53
N ALA A 294 10.82 -0.87 10.45
CA ALA A 294 12.16 -1.35 10.11
C ALA A 294 12.12 -2.65 9.28
N THR A 295 11.19 -3.56 9.59
CA THR A 295 10.97 -4.78 8.78
C THR A 295 10.54 -4.43 7.36
N PHE A 296 9.56 -3.53 7.20
CA PHE A 296 9.10 -3.14 5.86
C PHE A 296 10.20 -2.45 5.06
N ILE A 297 10.95 -1.53 5.68
CA ILE A 297 12.09 -0.86 5.03
C ILE A 297 13.16 -1.88 4.63
N HIS A 298 13.47 -2.86 5.48
CA HIS A 298 14.44 -3.90 5.15
C HIS A 298 14.05 -4.72 3.91
N TYR A 299 12.79 -5.15 3.82
CA TYR A 299 12.33 -6.04 2.76
C TYR A 299 11.92 -5.34 1.46
N THR A 300 11.39 -4.12 1.52
CA THR A 300 10.87 -3.42 0.34
C THR A 300 11.63 -2.16 -0.01
N ASN A 301 12.46 -1.65 0.90
CA ASN A 301 13.16 -0.37 0.77
C ASN A 301 12.22 0.81 0.52
N ASN A 302 10.94 0.68 0.91
CA ASN A 302 9.96 1.76 0.76
C ASN A 302 10.33 2.95 1.66
N TRP A 303 10.37 4.12 1.05
CA TRP A 303 10.69 5.36 1.72
C TRP A 303 9.71 5.61 2.88
N LYS A 304 10.29 5.95 4.04
CA LYS A 304 9.58 6.14 5.32
C LYS A 304 8.79 4.90 5.80
N GLY A 305 9.03 3.72 5.23
CA GLY A 305 8.27 2.51 5.53
C GLY A 305 6.81 2.56 5.08
N SER A 306 6.44 3.48 4.18
CA SER A 306 5.07 3.60 3.67
C SER A 306 4.60 2.30 3.02
N PHE A 307 3.48 1.75 3.47
CA PHE A 307 2.95 0.48 2.92
C PHE A 307 2.26 0.67 1.56
N GLU A 308 1.83 1.89 1.23
CA GLU A 308 1.03 2.19 0.02
C GLU A 308 1.47 3.44 -0.76
N GLY A 309 2.66 3.98 -0.49
CA GLY A 309 3.20 5.13 -1.22
C GLY A 309 2.46 6.42 -0.87
N TRP A 310 1.89 7.09 -1.87
CA TRP A 310 1.20 8.39 -1.71
C TRP A 310 -0.22 8.27 -1.17
N LEU A 311 -0.51 9.01 -0.09
CA LEU A 311 -1.86 9.16 0.45
C LEU A 311 -2.69 10.12 -0.41
N ILE A 312 -3.97 9.79 -0.67
CA ILE A 312 -4.90 10.70 -1.35
C ILE A 312 -5.62 11.56 -0.32
N THR A 313 -5.28 12.84 -0.21
CA THR A 313 -5.95 13.82 0.64
C THR A 313 -6.74 14.83 -0.19
N PRO A 314 -7.65 15.62 0.41
CA PRO A 314 -8.35 16.69 -0.29
C PRO A 314 -7.42 17.71 -0.97
N GLU A 315 -6.23 17.92 -0.43
CA GLU A 315 -5.26 18.92 -0.90
C GLU A 315 -4.47 18.47 -2.13
N ASN A 316 -4.10 17.18 -2.21
CA ASN A 316 -3.28 16.67 -3.31
C ASN A 316 -4.08 15.94 -4.41
N GLY A 317 -5.31 15.47 -4.08
CA GLY A 317 -6.17 14.75 -5.01
C GLY A 317 -5.54 13.50 -5.62
N MET A 318 -6.03 13.08 -6.79
CA MET A 318 -5.56 11.87 -7.48
C MET A 318 -4.37 12.14 -8.44
N GLN A 319 -3.51 13.10 -8.12
CA GLN A 319 -2.45 13.56 -9.03
C GLN A 319 -1.29 12.56 -9.13
N GLN A 320 -1.25 11.77 -10.20
CA GLN A 320 -0.16 10.83 -10.49
C GLN A 320 1.16 11.56 -10.81
N LEU A 321 2.27 10.87 -10.58
CA LEU A 321 3.56 11.23 -11.18
C LEU A 321 3.63 10.66 -12.61
N PRO A 322 4.41 11.28 -13.51
CA PRO A 322 4.59 10.73 -14.85
C PRO A 322 5.38 9.42 -14.80
N HIS A 323 5.09 8.52 -15.74
CA HIS A 323 5.89 7.30 -15.93
C HIS A 323 7.30 7.59 -16.44
N GLN A 324 7.49 8.67 -17.20
CA GLN A 324 8.78 9.07 -17.73
C GLN A 324 9.36 10.26 -16.94
N LEU A 325 10.69 10.35 -16.90
CA LEU A 325 11.40 11.49 -16.33
C LEU A 325 11.93 12.40 -17.45
N ASP A 326 11.84 13.71 -17.25
CA ASP A 326 12.28 14.69 -18.24
C ASP A 326 13.78 14.53 -18.52
N GLY A 327 14.15 14.43 -19.80
CA GLY A 327 15.55 14.29 -20.22
C GLY A 327 16.16 12.90 -20.01
N LEU A 328 15.37 11.88 -19.64
CA LEU A 328 15.81 10.50 -19.53
C LEU A 328 15.00 9.58 -20.46
N ASP A 329 15.59 9.23 -21.58
CA ASP A 329 15.03 8.28 -22.54
C ASP A 329 15.20 6.83 -22.07
N ASN A 330 14.34 5.96 -22.60
CA ASN A 330 14.31 4.51 -22.34
C ASN A 330 14.19 4.10 -20.86
N PHE A 331 13.78 5.03 -20.00
CA PHE A 331 13.53 4.81 -18.59
C PHE A 331 12.06 5.05 -18.24
N TYR A 332 11.51 4.19 -17.39
CA TYR A 332 10.14 4.30 -16.89
C TYR A 332 10.05 3.99 -15.39
N LEU A 333 9.25 4.75 -14.67
CA LEU A 333 8.79 4.45 -13.31
C LEU A 333 7.46 3.70 -13.39
N CYS A 334 7.21 2.78 -12.47
CA CYS A 334 5.87 2.23 -12.23
C CYS A 334 5.65 1.84 -10.77
N GLY A 335 4.39 1.61 -10.40
CA GLY A 335 3.99 1.22 -9.04
C GLY A 335 3.42 2.36 -8.21
N HIS A 336 3.38 2.17 -6.89
CA HIS A 336 2.64 3.04 -5.96
C HIS A 336 3.27 4.42 -5.69
N TRP A 337 4.48 4.66 -6.19
CA TRP A 337 5.09 6.00 -6.19
C TRP A 337 4.74 6.78 -7.45
N VAL A 338 4.16 6.12 -8.47
CA VAL A 338 3.63 6.75 -9.69
C VAL A 338 2.12 6.92 -9.56
N ALA A 339 1.41 5.80 -9.38
CA ALA A 339 -0.02 5.78 -9.16
C ALA A 339 -0.35 6.16 -7.71
N VAL A 340 -1.34 7.04 -7.51
CA VAL A 340 -1.74 7.52 -6.17
C VAL A 340 -2.82 6.62 -5.57
N GLY A 341 -2.82 6.47 -4.25
CA GLY A 341 -3.87 5.75 -3.51
C GLY A 341 -3.55 4.30 -3.23
N GLY A 342 -2.34 3.85 -3.58
CA GLY A 342 -1.86 2.52 -3.23
C GLY A 342 -2.72 1.38 -3.78
N GLY A 343 -2.52 0.20 -3.19
CA GLY A 343 -3.29 -1.01 -3.51
C GLY A 343 -2.90 -1.73 -4.80
N LEU A 344 -3.19 -3.03 -4.84
CA LEU A 344 -2.84 -3.91 -5.97
C LEU A 344 -3.42 -3.46 -7.33
N PRO A 345 -4.68 -3.00 -7.44
CA PRO A 345 -5.24 -2.65 -8.75
C PRO A 345 -4.50 -1.48 -9.41
N THR A 346 -4.16 -0.43 -8.66
CA THR A 346 -3.52 0.77 -9.21
C THR A 346 -2.11 0.47 -9.71
N VAL A 347 -1.33 -0.31 -8.97
CA VAL A 347 0.05 -0.67 -9.35
C VAL A 347 0.09 -1.63 -10.54
N LEU A 348 -0.91 -2.51 -10.67
CA LEU A 348 -1.05 -3.37 -11.85
C LEU A 348 -1.39 -2.57 -13.11
N LEU A 349 -2.25 -1.55 -13.00
CA LEU A 349 -2.52 -0.63 -14.10
C LEU A 349 -1.25 0.16 -14.48
N SER A 350 -0.54 0.70 -13.48
CA SER A 350 0.74 1.41 -13.68
C SER A 350 1.76 0.56 -14.45
N GLY A 351 1.93 -0.72 -14.10
CA GLY A 351 2.83 -1.62 -14.84
C GLY A 351 2.37 -1.92 -16.27
N ARG A 352 1.06 -2.09 -16.48
CA ARG A 352 0.48 -2.28 -17.81
C ARG A 352 0.64 -1.03 -18.67
N ASP A 353 0.46 0.15 -18.09
CA ASP A 353 0.55 1.42 -18.81
C ASP A 353 1.97 1.62 -19.35
N VAL A 354 3.01 1.32 -18.57
CA VAL A 354 4.40 1.29 -19.08
C VAL A 354 4.57 0.30 -20.22
N ALA A 355 4.01 -0.91 -20.13
CA ALA A 355 4.11 -1.88 -21.22
C ALA A 355 3.46 -1.35 -22.51
N GLN A 356 2.33 -0.66 -22.43
CA GLN A 356 1.69 -0.02 -23.59
C GLN A 356 2.56 1.10 -24.17
N LEU A 357 3.20 1.90 -23.32
CA LEU A 357 4.07 3.00 -23.77
C LEU A 357 5.29 2.49 -24.53
N ILE A 358 5.89 1.39 -24.08
CA ILE A 358 7.03 0.77 -24.76
C ILE A 358 6.57 0.17 -26.10
N CYS A 359 5.50 -0.65 -26.10
CA CYS A 359 4.99 -1.26 -27.33
C CYS A 359 4.42 -0.27 -28.36
N HIS A 360 4.13 0.98 -27.97
CA HIS A 360 3.71 2.02 -28.91
C HIS A 360 4.90 2.72 -29.59
N LYS A 361 6.09 2.68 -28.96
CA LYS A 361 7.32 3.22 -29.52
C LYS A 361 8.02 2.23 -30.44
N ASP A 362 7.88 0.93 -30.17
CA ASP A 362 8.23 -0.18 -31.09
C ASP A 362 7.32 -0.15 -32.34
#